data_AF-A0A7Y8I207-F1
#
_entry.id   AF-A0A7Y8I207-F1
#
_cell.length_a   1.000
_cell.length_b   1.000
_cell.length_c   1.000
_cell.angle_alpha   90.00
_cell.angle_beta   90.00
_cell.angle_gamma   90.00
#
_symmetry.space_group_name_H-M   'P 1'
#
loop_
_entity.id
_entity.type
_entity.pdbx_description
1 polymer ?
#
loop_
_entity_poly.entity_id
_entity_poly.type
_entity_poly.pdbx_seq_one_letter_code
_entity_poly.pdbx_strand_id
1 'polypeptide(L)'
;MTESPTIAGIGMALAAIREHKMRSLLTVLGVIIGTACVIAVGSVITGIDAVIVDITSSFGPDTAFVYKFNLGFRGNITGDELRRKPLTLENARAIEERCPSVEHVSPYLFPPALFTRQHAFDRVRYKGNEVLQPEIAGTEYGYSEGGATKMLHGRFFTDDENFRRQPVVVIGEDIYRALMQGEDPVGKWVEVNGHMFEVVGVMGRPAASFPGQEDKRAMLPYHTMKKMFPAAKEMMLILIARKGLLSQAMDEADAVLRQERRVAVGKPSDFWMSSGAQMLEQFRNLTATVALVMVVLSSIGLLVGGIGVMNIMLVSVTERTREIGIRKAVGARRSDIVAQFLT
;
A
#
# COMPACT_ATOMS: atom_id res chain seq x y z
N MET A 1 -42.49 31.27 37.93
CA MET A 1 -41.47 31.11 36.86
C MET A 1 -40.59 29.93 37.26
N THR A 2 -40.96 28.75 36.78
CA THR A 2 -40.27 27.49 37.08
C THR A 2 -39.13 27.33 36.09
N GLU A 3 -37.91 27.70 36.46
CA GLU A 3 -36.74 27.25 35.72
C GLU A 3 -36.74 25.72 35.73
N SER A 4 -36.62 25.10 34.56
CA SER A 4 -36.68 23.65 34.47
C SER A 4 -35.55 23.06 35.33
N PRO A 5 -35.80 21.97 36.07
CA PRO A 5 -34.80 21.36 36.96
C PRO A 5 -33.48 21.01 36.25
N THR A 6 -33.52 20.87 34.92
CA THR A 6 -32.37 20.71 34.04
C THR A 6 -31.47 21.96 33.96
N ILE A 7 -32.03 23.18 33.90
CA ILE A 7 -31.23 24.42 33.81
C ILE A 7 -30.48 24.67 35.12
N ALA A 8 -31.14 24.45 36.26
CA ALA A 8 -30.51 24.54 37.58
C ALA A 8 -29.43 23.46 37.78
N GLY A 9 -29.65 22.24 37.27
CA GLY A 9 -28.66 21.16 37.26
C GLY A 9 -27.38 21.52 36.50
N ILE A 10 -27.52 22.06 35.29
CA ILE A 10 -26.40 22.50 34.44
C ILE A 10 -25.61 23.63 35.12
N GLY A 11 -26.29 24.61 35.73
CA GLY A 11 -25.64 25.71 36.44
C GLY A 11 -24.79 25.23 37.63
N MET A 12 -25.29 24.24 38.38
CA MET A 12 -24.54 23.62 39.48
C MET A 12 -23.35 22.77 38.99
N ALA A 13 -23.50 22.07 37.86
CA ALA A 13 -22.43 21.29 37.25
C ALA A 13 -21.27 22.18 36.75
N LEU A 14 -21.59 23.31 36.10
CA LEU A 14 -20.58 24.29 35.67
C LEU A 14 -19.82 24.91 36.85
N ALA A 15 -20.51 25.23 37.94
CA ALA A 15 -19.88 25.76 39.15
C ALA A 15 -18.88 24.77 39.75
N ALA A 16 -19.24 23.48 39.82
CA ALA A 16 -18.38 22.41 40.34
C ALA A 16 -17.12 22.19 39.47
N ILE A 17 -17.25 22.24 38.14
CA ILE A 17 -16.12 22.16 37.21
C ILE A 17 -15.16 23.34 37.41
N ARG A 18 -15.70 24.54 37.65
CA ARG A 18 -14.92 25.77 37.84
C ARG A 18 -14.15 25.79 39.16
N GLU A 19 -14.62 25.06 40.17
CA GLU A 19 -13.98 24.93 41.48
C GLU A 19 -12.79 23.95 41.42
N HIS A 20 -12.92 22.82 40.71
CA HIS A 20 -11.90 21.78 40.60
C HIS A 20 -11.20 21.74 39.22
N LYS A 21 -10.75 22.90 38.73
CA LYS A 21 -10.24 23.10 37.34
C LYS A 21 -9.18 22.10 36.89
N MET A 22 -8.14 21.87 37.69
CA MET A 22 -7.04 20.96 37.32
C MET A 22 -7.52 19.52 37.13
N ARG A 23 -8.47 19.11 37.98
CA ARG A 23 -8.99 17.73 37.99
C ARG A 23 -9.96 17.50 36.83
N SER A 24 -10.87 18.44 36.59
CA SER A 24 -11.76 18.42 35.43
C SER A 24 -10.98 18.50 34.11
N LEU A 25 -9.89 19.27 34.06
CA LEU A 25 -9.02 19.33 32.88
C LEU A 25 -8.36 17.97 32.58
N LEU A 26 -7.74 17.33 33.59
CA LEU A 26 -7.06 16.04 33.40
C LEU A 26 -7.98 14.91 32.96
N THR A 27 -9.23 14.91 33.44
CA THR A 27 -10.23 13.90 33.06
C THR A 27 -10.78 14.09 31.66
N VAL A 28 -11.16 15.32 31.31
CA VAL A 28 -11.57 15.66 29.95
C VAL A 28 -10.44 15.39 28.97
N LEU A 29 -9.20 15.73 29.32
CA LEU A 29 -8.03 15.46 28.48
C LEU A 29 -7.82 13.95 28.25
N GLY A 30 -7.97 13.12 29.28
CA GLY A 30 -7.85 11.66 29.14
C GLY A 30 -8.90 11.06 28.19
N VAL A 31 -10.16 11.51 28.30
CA VAL A 31 -11.24 11.06 27.41
C VAL A 31 -11.03 11.58 25.97
N ILE A 32 -10.64 12.84 25.80
CA ILE A 32 -10.35 13.42 24.48
C ILE A 32 -9.21 12.68 23.81
N ILE A 33 -8.08 12.45 24.50
CA ILE A 33 -6.93 11.75 23.92
C ILE A 33 -7.31 10.31 23.57
N GLY A 34 -8.02 9.61 24.45
CA GLY A 34 -8.47 8.24 24.20
C GLY A 34 -9.38 8.13 22.98
N THR A 35 -10.42 8.98 22.89
CA THR A 35 -11.36 8.98 21.77
C THR A 35 -10.74 9.48 20.46
N ALA A 36 -9.91 10.52 20.52
CA ALA A 36 -9.19 11.03 19.35
C ALA A 36 -8.23 9.99 18.77
N CYS A 37 -7.52 9.24 19.62
CA CYS A 37 -6.64 8.16 19.17
C CYS A 37 -7.43 7.07 18.42
N VAL A 38 -8.56 6.62 18.96
CA VAL A 38 -9.42 5.60 18.31
C VAL A 38 -9.90 6.07 16.94
N ILE A 39 -10.42 7.30 16.87
CA ILE A 39 -10.95 7.87 15.62
C ILE A 39 -9.83 8.07 14.59
N ALA A 40 -8.69 8.61 15.00
CA ALA A 40 -7.54 8.84 14.13
C ALA A 40 -7.04 7.52 13.54
N VAL A 41 -6.87 6.49 14.37
CA VAL A 41 -6.41 5.17 13.94
C VAL A 41 -7.40 4.51 12.99
N GLY A 42 -8.71 4.53 13.32
CA GLY A 42 -9.74 3.97 12.45
C GLY A 42 -9.77 4.63 11.07
N SER A 43 -9.60 5.96 11.03
CA SER A 43 -9.54 6.74 9.80
C SER A 43 -8.30 6.41 8.97
N VAL A 44 -7.13 6.31 9.62
CA VAL A 44 -5.87 5.94 8.96
C VAL A 44 -5.95 4.53 8.38
N ILE A 45 -6.48 3.56 9.13
CA ILE A 45 -6.62 2.17 8.68
C ILE A 45 -7.53 2.09 7.46
N THR A 46 -8.68 2.76 7.49
CA THR A 46 -9.64 2.76 6.38
C THR A 46 -9.05 3.42 5.14
N GLY A 47 -8.30 4.52 5.33
CA GLY A 47 -7.58 5.18 4.25
C GLY A 47 -6.52 4.28 3.61
N ILE A 48 -5.74 3.56 4.41
CA ILE A 48 -4.73 2.64 3.90
C ILE A 48 -5.36 1.42 3.20
N ASP A 49 -6.46 0.84 3.72
CA ASP A 49 -7.14 -0.30 3.07
C ASP A 49 -7.65 0.10 1.68
N ALA A 50 -8.26 1.28 1.54
CA ALA A 50 -8.72 1.79 0.25
C ALA A 50 -7.57 1.87 -0.77
N VAL A 51 -6.43 2.43 -0.37
CA VAL A 51 -5.27 2.56 -1.27
C VAL A 51 -4.70 1.20 -1.67
N ILE A 52 -4.63 0.24 -0.76
CA ILE A 52 -4.07 -1.07 -1.07
C ILE A 52 -5.01 -1.90 -1.93
N VAL A 53 -6.33 -1.75 -1.76
CA VAL A 53 -7.32 -2.29 -2.70
C VAL A 53 -7.08 -1.71 -4.10
N ASP A 54 -6.83 -0.41 -4.24
CA ASP A 54 -6.53 0.22 -5.52
C ASP A 54 -5.21 -0.34 -6.13
N ILE A 55 -4.14 -0.46 -5.32
CA ILE A 55 -2.85 -1.08 -5.75
C ILE A 55 -3.07 -2.48 -6.28
N THR A 56 -3.71 -3.34 -5.50
CA THR A 56 -4.01 -4.71 -5.90
C THR A 56 -4.88 -4.74 -7.17
N SER A 57 -5.88 -3.87 -7.28
CA SER A 57 -6.80 -3.83 -8.43
C SER A 57 -6.13 -3.31 -9.70
N SER A 58 -5.12 -2.45 -9.59
CA SER A 58 -4.40 -1.87 -10.74
C SER A 58 -3.62 -2.89 -11.56
N PHE A 59 -3.25 -4.01 -10.94
CA PHE A 59 -2.59 -5.12 -11.63
C PHE A 59 -3.56 -6.10 -12.28
N GLY A 60 -4.87 -5.93 -12.08
CA GLY A 60 -5.90 -6.85 -12.55
C GLY A 60 -6.14 -8.03 -11.59
N PRO A 61 -7.38 -8.52 -11.49
CA PRO A 61 -7.74 -9.59 -10.56
C PRO A 61 -7.17 -10.96 -10.96
N ASP A 62 -6.82 -11.15 -12.23
CA ASP A 62 -6.32 -12.40 -12.80
C ASP A 62 -4.78 -12.41 -12.94
N THR A 63 -4.08 -11.53 -12.21
CA THR A 63 -2.62 -11.39 -12.31
C THR A 63 -1.90 -11.98 -11.08
N ALA A 64 -0.82 -12.72 -11.34
CA ALA A 64 0.12 -13.21 -10.34
C ALA A 64 1.54 -12.77 -10.66
N PHE A 65 2.34 -12.59 -9.61
CA PHE A 65 3.74 -12.22 -9.70
C PHE A 65 4.59 -13.39 -9.25
N VAL A 66 5.64 -13.69 -10.02
CA VAL A 66 6.68 -14.66 -9.64
C VAL A 66 8.01 -13.94 -9.52
N TYR A 67 8.68 -14.14 -8.39
CA TYR A 67 10.02 -13.60 -8.16
C TYR A 67 10.91 -14.58 -7.39
N LYS A 68 12.24 -14.43 -7.45
CA LYS A 68 13.13 -15.41 -6.79
C LYS A 68 13.05 -15.37 -5.24
N PHE A 69 12.58 -14.26 -4.68
CA PHE A 69 12.42 -14.06 -3.25
C PHE A 69 11.11 -13.35 -2.94
N ASN A 70 10.72 -13.37 -1.66
CA ASN A 70 9.46 -12.79 -1.21
C ASN A 70 9.48 -11.26 -1.33
N LEU A 71 8.66 -10.72 -2.25
CA LEU A 71 8.43 -9.27 -2.41
C LEU A 71 7.27 -8.74 -1.55
N GLY A 72 6.60 -9.61 -0.79
CA GLY A 72 5.53 -9.21 0.12
C GLY A 72 6.03 -8.34 1.28
N PHE A 73 5.13 -8.02 2.21
CA PHE A 73 5.39 -7.12 3.34
C PHE A 73 6.43 -7.61 4.37
N ARG A 74 7.10 -8.73 4.12
CA ARG A 74 8.22 -9.21 4.96
C ARG A 74 9.50 -8.48 4.55
N GLY A 75 9.88 -7.48 5.34
CA GLY A 75 11.01 -6.58 5.06
C GLY A 75 12.42 -7.17 5.15
N ASN A 76 12.61 -8.50 5.25
CA ASN A 76 13.94 -9.10 5.31
C ASN A 76 14.11 -10.18 4.25
N ILE A 77 14.84 -9.84 3.19
CA ILE A 77 15.36 -10.81 2.22
C ILE A 77 16.50 -11.56 2.90
N THR A 78 16.37 -12.88 3.00
CA THR A 78 17.41 -13.71 3.61
C THR A 78 18.63 -13.86 2.69
N GLY A 79 19.82 -14.10 3.28
CA GLY A 79 21.03 -14.37 2.48
C GLY A 79 20.89 -15.59 1.57
N ASP A 80 20.07 -16.57 1.97
CA ASP A 80 19.73 -17.73 1.14
C ASP A 80 18.88 -17.35 -0.06
N GLU A 81 17.90 -16.46 0.13
CA GLU A 81 17.05 -15.93 -0.95
C GLU A 81 17.83 -15.15 -2.00
N LEU A 82 18.83 -14.37 -1.58
CA LEU A 82 19.71 -13.65 -2.51
C LEU A 82 20.55 -14.59 -3.38
N ARG A 83 20.94 -15.75 -2.84
CA ARG A 83 21.75 -16.78 -3.52
C ARG A 83 20.95 -17.69 -4.45
N ARG A 84 19.60 -17.63 -4.42
CA ARG A 84 18.75 -18.39 -5.35
C ARG A 84 19.05 -17.99 -6.79
N LYS A 85 18.91 -18.95 -7.70
CA LYS A 85 19.07 -18.69 -9.14
C LYS A 85 18.03 -17.65 -9.58
N PRO A 86 18.39 -16.65 -10.39
CA PRO A 86 17.39 -15.73 -10.93
C PRO A 86 16.37 -16.49 -11.79
N LEU A 87 15.21 -15.88 -12.00
CA LEU A 87 14.28 -16.33 -13.03
C LEU A 87 14.87 -16.02 -14.41
N THR A 88 14.50 -16.81 -15.41
CA THR A 88 14.99 -16.67 -16.79
C THR A 88 13.84 -16.46 -17.76
N LEU A 89 14.13 -15.95 -18.95
CA LEU A 89 13.14 -15.87 -20.04
C LEU A 89 12.63 -17.27 -20.43
N GLU A 90 13.48 -18.29 -20.35
CA GLU A 90 13.08 -19.69 -20.56
C GLU A 90 12.03 -20.15 -19.54
N ASN A 91 12.12 -19.69 -18.28
CA ASN A 91 11.08 -19.96 -17.29
C ASN A 91 9.74 -19.31 -17.68
N ALA A 92 9.76 -18.10 -18.23
CA ALA A 92 8.55 -17.44 -18.73
C ALA A 92 7.90 -18.24 -19.86
N ARG A 93 8.70 -18.65 -20.85
CA ARG A 93 8.25 -19.44 -22.00
C ARG A 93 7.75 -20.82 -21.60
N ALA A 94 8.43 -21.50 -20.67
CA ALA A 94 7.98 -22.79 -20.17
C ALA A 94 6.60 -22.71 -19.51
N ILE A 95 6.32 -21.64 -18.75
CA ILE A 95 4.99 -21.42 -18.19
C ILE A 95 3.98 -21.20 -19.30
N GLU A 96 4.26 -20.29 -20.23
CA GLU A 96 3.37 -19.93 -21.34
C GLU A 96 3.03 -21.14 -22.24
N GLU A 97 3.99 -22.03 -22.50
CA GLU A 97 3.81 -23.23 -23.33
C GLU A 97 3.09 -24.37 -22.61
N ARG A 98 3.32 -24.53 -21.29
CA ARG A 98 2.92 -25.74 -20.54
C ARG A 98 1.74 -25.53 -19.60
N CYS A 99 1.33 -24.28 -19.36
CA CYS A 99 0.21 -23.94 -18.46
C CYS A 99 -1.00 -23.45 -19.27
N PRO A 100 -1.99 -24.30 -19.60
CA PRO A 100 -3.15 -23.90 -20.39
C PRO A 100 -4.01 -22.82 -19.71
N SER A 101 -3.96 -22.73 -18.37
CA SER A 101 -4.70 -21.74 -17.59
C SER A 101 -4.09 -20.33 -17.65
N VAL A 102 -2.88 -20.21 -18.17
CA VAL A 102 -2.18 -18.94 -18.37
C VAL A 102 -2.51 -18.39 -19.75
N GLU A 103 -2.83 -17.09 -19.80
CA GLU A 103 -3.09 -16.38 -21.05
C GLU A 103 -1.80 -15.76 -21.59
N HIS A 104 -1.04 -15.07 -20.74
CA HIS A 104 0.24 -14.45 -21.10
C HIS A 104 1.22 -14.47 -19.93
N VAL A 105 2.51 -14.54 -20.24
CA VAL A 105 3.60 -14.37 -19.26
C VAL A 105 4.55 -13.30 -19.77
N SER A 106 4.72 -12.23 -18.99
CA SER A 106 5.60 -11.13 -19.35
C SER A 106 6.81 -11.07 -18.42
N PRO A 107 8.03 -11.10 -18.95
CA PRO A 107 9.21 -10.85 -18.13
C PRO A 107 9.29 -9.36 -17.80
N TYR A 108 9.71 -9.06 -16.57
CA TYR A 108 10.04 -7.71 -16.10
C TYR A 108 11.48 -7.73 -15.60
N LEU A 109 12.41 -7.42 -16.50
CA LEU A 109 13.84 -7.41 -16.26
C LEU A 109 14.24 -6.11 -15.57
N PHE A 110 14.77 -6.25 -14.36
CA PHE A 110 15.26 -5.10 -13.60
C PHE A 110 16.69 -4.74 -14.01
N PRO A 111 17.06 -3.46 -13.95
CA PRO A 111 18.43 -3.03 -14.12
C PRO A 111 19.30 -3.65 -13.01
N PRO A 112 20.62 -3.77 -13.22
CA PRO A 112 21.53 -4.34 -12.22
C PRO A 112 21.46 -3.62 -10.86
N ALA A 113 20.96 -2.38 -10.88
CA ALA A 113 20.94 -1.48 -9.75
C ALA A 113 19.80 -1.71 -8.75
N LEU A 114 18.82 -2.62 -8.98
CA LEU A 114 17.63 -2.80 -8.10
C LEU A 114 17.95 -2.87 -6.59
N PHE A 115 19.12 -3.40 -6.25
CA PHE A 115 19.59 -3.53 -4.85
C PHE A 115 20.96 -2.89 -4.59
N THR A 116 21.50 -2.10 -5.52
CA THR A 116 22.75 -1.35 -5.32
C THR A 116 22.44 0.15 -5.30
N ARG A 117 23.25 0.94 -4.57
CA ARG A 117 23.13 2.42 -4.55
C ARG A 117 23.33 3.09 -5.94
N GLN A 118 23.47 2.32 -7.02
CA GLN A 118 23.70 2.82 -8.38
C GLN A 118 22.47 3.46 -9.01
N HIS A 119 21.26 3.16 -8.53
CA HIS A 119 20.02 3.82 -8.99
C HIS A 119 20.02 5.33 -8.87
N ALA A 120 20.85 5.89 -7.97
CA ALA A 120 20.94 7.32 -7.76
C ALA A 120 21.42 8.10 -8.99
N PHE A 121 22.05 7.45 -9.97
CA PHE A 121 22.65 8.11 -11.14
C PHE A 121 21.92 7.88 -12.45
N ASP A 122 20.88 7.02 -12.44
CA ASP A 122 20.08 6.78 -13.63
C ASP A 122 19.36 8.07 -14.03
N ARG A 123 19.28 8.36 -15.33
CA ARG A 123 18.64 9.57 -15.84
C ARG A 123 18.01 9.36 -17.22
N VAL A 124 16.93 10.10 -17.48
CA VAL A 124 16.37 10.31 -18.82
C VAL A 124 16.52 11.79 -19.18
N ARG A 125 17.03 12.09 -20.38
CA ARG A 125 17.30 13.46 -20.82
C ARG A 125 16.67 13.75 -22.19
N TYR A 126 16.15 14.97 -22.32
CA TYR A 126 15.62 15.51 -23.56
C TYR A 126 15.83 17.03 -23.65
N LYS A 127 16.47 17.52 -24.72
CA LYS A 127 16.68 18.97 -24.99
C LYS A 127 17.14 19.81 -23.76
N GLY A 128 17.97 19.24 -22.89
CA GLY A 128 18.47 19.91 -21.69
C GLY A 128 17.65 19.72 -20.41
N ASN A 129 16.42 19.18 -20.51
CA ASN A 129 15.65 18.71 -19.36
C ASN A 129 16.12 17.31 -18.98
N GLU A 130 16.21 17.01 -17.68
CA GLU A 130 16.54 15.68 -17.18
C GLU A 130 15.61 15.25 -16.05
N VAL A 131 15.31 13.95 -16.02
CA VAL A 131 14.62 13.28 -14.91
C VAL A 131 15.60 12.29 -14.31
N LEU A 132 15.84 12.43 -13.02
CA LEU A 132 16.72 11.55 -12.25
C LEU A 132 15.93 10.38 -11.67
N GLN A 133 16.63 9.25 -11.49
CA GLN A 133 16.11 8.03 -10.90
C GLN A 133 14.85 7.48 -11.61
N PRO A 134 14.88 7.35 -12.96
CA PRO A 134 13.80 6.66 -13.67
C PRO A 134 13.76 5.18 -13.28
N GLU A 135 12.55 4.62 -13.20
CA GLU A 135 12.31 3.19 -13.09
C GLU A 135 12.44 2.55 -14.48
N ILE A 136 13.68 2.30 -14.88
CA ILE A 136 13.98 1.63 -16.15
C ILE A 136 13.71 0.13 -15.98
N ALA A 137 12.99 -0.49 -16.91
CA ALA A 137 12.82 -1.94 -16.93
C ALA A 137 12.69 -2.48 -18.36
N GLY A 138 13.10 -3.73 -18.54
CA GLY A 138 12.97 -4.46 -19.79
C GLY A 138 11.74 -5.37 -19.78
N THR A 139 10.83 -5.24 -20.74
CA THR A 139 9.65 -6.11 -20.82
C THR A 139 9.25 -6.45 -22.25
N GLU A 140 8.17 -7.21 -22.42
CA GLU A 140 7.61 -7.65 -23.70
C GLU A 140 6.21 -7.07 -23.90
N TYR A 141 5.64 -7.25 -25.10
CA TYR A 141 4.33 -6.66 -25.43
C TYR A 141 3.23 -7.10 -24.45
N GLY A 142 3.28 -8.34 -23.95
CA GLY A 142 2.31 -8.88 -22.99
C GLY A 142 2.18 -8.08 -21.68
N TYR A 143 3.16 -7.23 -21.33
CA TYR A 143 3.05 -6.35 -20.18
C TYR A 143 1.91 -5.34 -20.34
N SER A 144 1.66 -4.91 -21.58
CA SER A 144 0.55 -4.00 -21.89
C SER A 144 -0.83 -4.65 -21.69
N GLU A 145 -0.93 -5.97 -21.87
CA GLU A 145 -2.15 -6.75 -21.69
C GLU A 145 -2.49 -7.02 -20.21
N GLY A 146 -1.50 -6.93 -19.31
CA GLY A 146 -1.66 -7.17 -17.87
C GLY A 146 -2.42 -6.09 -17.08
N GLY A 147 -3.14 -5.20 -17.77
CA GLY A 147 -3.99 -4.18 -17.15
C GLY A 147 -3.25 -2.98 -16.53
N ALA A 148 -1.93 -3.03 -16.39
CA ALA A 148 -1.11 -2.01 -15.73
C ALA A 148 -0.77 -0.79 -16.62
N THR A 149 -1.29 -0.73 -17.85
CA THR A 149 -0.72 0.10 -18.92
C THR A 149 -1.78 0.81 -19.75
N LYS A 150 -2.41 1.85 -19.18
CA LYS A 150 -3.26 2.76 -19.96
C LYS A 150 -2.37 3.70 -20.80
N MET A 151 -2.42 3.61 -22.12
CA MET A 151 -1.66 4.52 -22.99
C MET A 151 -2.35 5.89 -23.09
N LEU A 152 -1.61 6.96 -22.86
CA LEU A 152 -2.04 8.36 -23.07
C LEU A 152 -1.74 8.83 -24.49
N HIS A 153 -0.54 8.50 -24.98
CA HIS A 153 -0.08 8.84 -26.32
C HIS A 153 0.58 7.64 -26.99
N GLY A 154 0.46 7.54 -28.30
CA GLY A 154 1.12 6.50 -29.10
C GLY A 154 0.65 5.08 -28.75
N ARG A 155 1.60 4.14 -28.74
CA ARG A 155 1.35 2.70 -28.50
C ARG A 155 2.44 2.09 -27.64
N PHE A 156 2.20 0.89 -27.15
CA PHE A 156 3.27 0.07 -26.60
C PHE A 156 4.16 -0.48 -27.72
N PHE A 157 5.41 -0.87 -27.40
CA PHE A 157 6.28 -1.53 -28.38
C PHE A 157 5.82 -2.97 -28.64
N THR A 158 6.00 -3.43 -29.87
CA THR A 158 5.59 -4.75 -30.36
C THR A 158 6.66 -5.81 -30.10
N ASP A 159 6.28 -7.09 -30.22
CA ASP A 159 7.23 -8.18 -30.09
C ASP A 159 8.30 -8.18 -31.19
N ASP A 160 7.98 -7.77 -32.43
CA ASP A 160 8.99 -7.63 -33.50
C ASP A 160 10.05 -6.57 -33.14
N GLU A 161 9.64 -5.45 -32.56
CA GLU A 161 10.56 -4.42 -32.06
C GLU A 161 11.44 -4.94 -30.92
N ASN A 162 10.88 -5.78 -30.04
CA ASN A 162 11.62 -6.47 -28.99
C ASN A 162 12.65 -7.45 -29.57
N PHE A 163 12.25 -8.35 -30.47
CA PHE A 163 13.16 -9.33 -31.07
C PHE A 163 14.28 -8.67 -31.87
N ARG A 164 13.98 -7.59 -32.60
CA ARG A 164 14.97 -6.82 -33.37
C ARG A 164 15.84 -5.89 -32.51
N ARG A 165 15.57 -5.81 -31.21
CA ARG A 165 16.28 -4.93 -30.27
C ARG A 165 16.23 -3.47 -30.70
N GLN A 166 15.07 -3.04 -31.18
CA GLN A 166 14.90 -1.66 -31.62
C GLN A 166 15.12 -0.70 -30.44
N PRO A 167 15.76 0.45 -30.66
CA PRO A 167 15.98 1.46 -29.64
C PRO A 167 14.69 2.27 -29.46
N VAL A 168 13.62 1.63 -28.99
CA VAL A 168 12.34 2.27 -28.65
C VAL A 168 12.14 2.28 -27.14
N VAL A 169 11.41 3.28 -26.64
CA VAL A 169 11.06 3.41 -25.22
C VAL A 169 9.61 3.85 -25.07
N VAL A 170 8.97 3.36 -24.03
CA VAL A 170 7.67 3.83 -23.57
C VAL A 170 7.87 4.46 -22.19
N ILE A 171 7.45 5.71 -22.01
CA ILE A 171 7.71 6.49 -20.80
C ILE A 171 6.44 6.74 -19.98
N GLY A 172 6.58 6.89 -18.67
CA GLY A 172 5.51 7.28 -17.77
C GLY A 172 5.15 8.76 -17.91
N GLU A 173 3.96 9.11 -17.40
CA GLU A 173 3.38 10.44 -17.53
C GLU A 173 4.26 11.55 -16.94
N ASP A 174 4.92 11.30 -15.80
CA ASP A 174 5.74 12.32 -15.14
C ASP A 174 7.08 12.55 -15.85
N ILE A 175 7.67 11.51 -16.44
CA ILE A 175 8.82 11.67 -17.35
C ILE A 175 8.41 12.52 -18.55
N TYR A 176 7.26 12.22 -19.16
CA TYR A 176 6.75 12.98 -20.30
C TYR A 176 6.55 14.47 -19.96
N ARG A 177 5.82 14.77 -18.87
CA ARG A 177 5.55 16.14 -18.43
C ARG A 177 6.83 16.91 -18.13
N ALA A 178 7.77 16.29 -17.42
CA ALA A 178 9.03 16.93 -17.03
C ALA A 178 9.96 17.19 -18.24
N LEU A 179 10.03 16.26 -19.19
CA LEU A 179 10.95 16.36 -20.32
C LEU A 179 10.41 17.20 -21.47
N MET A 180 9.13 17.05 -21.80
CA MET A 180 8.58 17.52 -23.08
C MET A 180 7.57 18.67 -22.95
N GLN A 181 7.13 19.02 -21.74
CA GLN A 181 6.30 20.20 -21.45
C GLN A 181 5.07 20.39 -22.38
N GLY A 182 4.47 19.29 -22.86
CA GLY A 182 3.31 19.31 -23.75
C GLY A 182 3.61 19.19 -25.26
N GLU A 183 4.87 19.01 -25.67
CA GLU A 183 5.22 18.61 -27.05
C GLU A 183 4.67 17.19 -27.33
N ASP A 184 4.38 16.87 -28.61
CA ASP A 184 4.01 15.51 -29.00
C ASP A 184 5.19 14.56 -28.74
N PRO A 185 5.03 13.54 -27.86
CA PRO A 185 6.13 12.67 -27.48
C PRO A 185 6.49 11.66 -28.56
N VAL A 186 5.55 11.29 -29.44
CA VAL A 186 5.76 10.14 -30.35
C VAL A 186 6.77 10.50 -31.44
N GLY A 187 7.74 9.61 -31.67
CA GLY A 187 8.81 9.79 -32.66
C GLY A 187 9.97 10.68 -32.19
N LYS A 188 9.91 11.19 -30.94
CA LYS A 188 11.00 11.99 -30.36
C LYS A 188 12.06 11.08 -29.78
N TRP A 189 13.32 11.51 -29.89
CA TRP A 189 14.43 10.77 -29.34
C TRP A 189 14.82 11.31 -27.97
N VAL A 190 14.86 10.44 -26.97
CA VAL A 190 15.30 10.72 -25.60
C VAL A 190 16.55 9.91 -25.27
N GLU A 191 17.40 10.45 -24.42
CA GLU A 191 18.56 9.73 -23.92
C GLU A 191 18.21 9.06 -22.60
N VAL A 192 18.31 7.73 -22.52
CA VAL A 192 18.15 6.94 -21.29
C VAL A 192 19.52 6.40 -20.93
N ASN A 193 20.09 6.84 -19.80
CA ASN A 193 21.42 6.41 -19.33
C ASN A 193 22.54 6.45 -20.41
N GLY A 194 22.57 7.52 -21.21
CA GLY A 194 23.58 7.70 -22.26
C GLY A 194 23.28 7.02 -23.61
N HIS A 195 22.14 6.33 -23.72
CA HIS A 195 21.71 5.68 -24.96
C HIS A 195 20.46 6.35 -25.53
N MET A 196 20.42 6.55 -26.84
CA MET A 196 19.30 7.20 -27.53
C MET A 196 18.18 6.20 -27.83
N PHE A 197 16.94 6.58 -27.48
CA PHE A 197 15.73 5.81 -27.74
C PHE A 197 14.63 6.68 -28.35
N GLU A 198 13.90 6.15 -29.32
CA GLU A 198 12.69 6.76 -29.86
C GLU A 198 11.50 6.48 -28.95
N VAL A 199 10.79 7.53 -28.54
CA VAL A 199 9.57 7.42 -27.75
C VAL A 199 8.43 7.00 -28.65
N VAL A 200 7.89 5.79 -28.43
CA VAL A 200 6.76 5.24 -29.21
C VAL A 200 5.42 5.40 -28.50
N GLY A 201 5.45 5.69 -27.20
CA GLY A 201 4.24 5.93 -26.44
C GLY A 201 4.50 6.46 -25.02
N VAL A 202 3.42 6.95 -24.41
CA VAL A 202 3.40 7.43 -23.03
C VAL A 202 2.31 6.69 -22.26
N MET A 203 2.69 6.08 -21.15
CA MET A 203 1.77 5.43 -20.22
C MET A 203 1.21 6.46 -19.25
N GLY A 204 -0.06 6.32 -18.92
CA GLY A 204 -0.68 7.03 -17.81
C GLY A 204 -0.25 6.43 -16.48
N ARG A 205 -0.37 7.24 -15.43
CA ARG A 205 -0.14 6.79 -14.06
C ARG A 205 -0.96 5.54 -13.76
N PRO A 206 -0.40 4.54 -13.04
CA PRO A 206 -1.18 3.43 -12.50
C PRO A 206 -2.41 3.95 -11.76
N ALA A 207 -3.54 3.25 -11.87
CA ALA A 207 -4.78 3.63 -11.18
C ALA A 207 -4.59 3.75 -9.65
N ALA A 208 -3.57 3.06 -9.12
CA ALA A 208 -3.23 3.01 -7.72
C ALA A 208 -2.13 3.97 -7.25
N SER A 209 -1.78 4.98 -8.05
CA SER A 209 -0.75 5.93 -7.64
C SER A 209 -1.20 6.74 -6.42
N PHE A 210 -0.35 6.82 -5.39
CA PHE A 210 -0.61 7.68 -4.24
C PHE A 210 -0.67 9.16 -4.68
N PRO A 211 -1.45 10.01 -3.99
CA PRO A 211 -1.35 11.45 -4.16
C PRO A 211 0.10 11.92 -3.95
N GLY A 212 0.70 12.48 -5.01
CA GLY A 212 2.10 12.93 -5.01
C GLY A 212 3.12 11.88 -5.46
N GLN A 213 2.71 10.65 -5.78
CA GLN A 213 3.58 9.67 -6.42
C GLN A 213 3.77 10.01 -7.91
N GLU A 214 5.03 9.99 -8.34
CA GLU A 214 5.42 10.25 -9.72
C GLU A 214 5.56 8.93 -10.50
N ASP A 215 4.98 8.84 -11.70
CA ASP A 215 5.20 7.73 -12.63
C ASP A 215 6.47 7.96 -13.45
N LYS A 216 7.59 7.49 -12.90
CA LYS A 216 8.92 7.56 -13.51
C LYS A 216 9.30 6.29 -14.28
N ARG A 217 8.34 5.50 -14.72
CA ARG A 217 8.62 4.27 -15.49
C ARG A 217 9.19 4.59 -16.87
N ALA A 218 10.25 3.89 -17.25
CA ALA A 218 10.81 3.91 -18.60
C ALA A 218 10.97 2.47 -19.10
N MET A 219 9.99 2.00 -19.87
CA MET A 219 9.92 0.62 -20.35
C MET A 219 10.66 0.49 -21.68
N LEU A 220 11.62 -0.43 -21.69
CA LEU A 220 12.41 -0.80 -22.86
C LEU A 220 12.01 -2.23 -23.29
N PRO A 221 12.19 -2.59 -24.57
CA PRO A 221 12.07 -3.99 -24.96
C PRO A 221 13.09 -4.86 -24.23
N TYR A 222 12.67 -6.04 -23.77
CA TYR A 222 13.49 -6.97 -22.98
C TYR A 222 14.88 -7.22 -23.57
N HIS A 223 14.97 -7.52 -24.87
CA HIS A 223 16.28 -7.78 -25.49
C HIS A 223 17.12 -6.51 -25.67
N THR A 224 16.48 -5.36 -25.83
CA THR A 224 17.15 -4.05 -25.85
C THR A 224 17.74 -3.73 -24.48
N MET A 225 16.96 -3.93 -23.41
CA MET A 225 17.41 -3.79 -22.02
C MET A 225 18.57 -4.74 -21.71
N LYS A 226 18.49 -6.01 -22.13
CA LYS A 226 19.55 -7.00 -21.92
C LYS A 226 20.85 -6.65 -22.64
N LYS A 227 20.76 -6.04 -23.83
CA LYS A 227 21.92 -5.54 -24.59
C LYS A 227 22.57 -4.33 -23.90
N MET A 228 21.75 -3.41 -23.38
CA MET A 228 22.20 -2.20 -22.70
C MET A 228 22.81 -2.51 -21.32
N PHE A 229 22.21 -3.45 -20.58
CA PHE A 229 22.69 -3.91 -19.28
C PHE A 229 22.95 -5.43 -19.27
N PRO A 230 24.09 -5.90 -19.81
CA PRO A 230 24.41 -7.33 -19.83
C PRO A 230 24.45 -7.98 -18.44
N ALA A 231 24.78 -7.19 -17.42
CA ALA A 231 24.81 -7.61 -16.01
C ALA A 231 23.42 -7.72 -15.36
N ALA A 232 22.35 -7.26 -16.01
CA ALA A 232 20.99 -7.38 -15.50
C ALA A 232 20.59 -8.86 -15.48
N LYS A 233 20.36 -9.41 -14.29
CA LYS A 233 20.02 -10.82 -14.08
C LYS A 233 18.69 -11.02 -13.36
N GLU A 234 18.29 -10.06 -12.54
CA GLU A 234 17.07 -10.16 -11.75
C GLU A 234 15.86 -9.83 -12.62
N MET A 235 14.87 -10.70 -12.63
CA MET A 235 13.61 -10.47 -13.32
C MET A 235 12.43 -11.01 -12.51
N MET A 236 11.30 -10.33 -12.63
CA MET A 236 9.99 -10.78 -12.18
C MET A 236 9.22 -11.31 -13.38
N LEU A 237 8.43 -12.36 -13.18
CA LEU A 237 7.48 -12.81 -14.19
C LEU A 237 6.10 -12.33 -13.77
N ILE A 238 5.41 -11.66 -14.68
CA ILE A 238 4.03 -11.23 -14.52
C ILE A 238 3.18 -12.22 -15.30
N LEU A 239 2.40 -13.01 -14.58
CA LEU A 239 1.55 -14.05 -15.11
C LEU A 239 0.12 -13.51 -15.16
N ILE A 240 -0.48 -13.56 -16.34
CA ILE A 240 -1.88 -13.20 -16.57
C ILE A 240 -2.62 -14.50 -16.81
N ALA A 241 -3.51 -14.85 -15.88
CA ALA A 241 -4.34 -16.02 -16.00
C ALA A 241 -5.55 -15.74 -16.88
N ARG A 242 -6.08 -16.80 -17.51
CA ARG A 242 -7.42 -16.72 -18.10
C ARG A 242 -8.44 -16.45 -17.01
N LYS A 243 -9.50 -15.71 -17.35
CA LYS A 243 -10.54 -15.26 -16.42
C LYS A 243 -11.02 -16.37 -15.49
N GLY A 244 -10.85 -16.16 -14.18
CA GLY A 244 -11.34 -17.08 -13.14
C GLY A 244 -10.50 -18.36 -12.96
N LEU A 245 -9.37 -18.50 -13.68
CA LEU A 245 -8.46 -19.64 -13.55
C LEU A 245 -7.16 -19.28 -12.83
N LEU A 246 -7.09 -18.15 -12.13
CA LEU A 246 -5.87 -17.68 -11.47
C LEU A 246 -5.26 -18.71 -10.51
N SER A 247 -6.06 -19.34 -9.64
CA SER A 247 -5.54 -20.34 -8.70
C SER A 247 -4.95 -21.54 -9.44
N GLN A 248 -5.62 -22.03 -10.48
CA GLN A 248 -5.16 -23.13 -11.30
C GLN A 248 -3.89 -22.75 -12.08
N ALA A 249 -3.84 -21.54 -12.63
CA ALA A 249 -2.68 -21.01 -13.34
C ALA A 249 -1.46 -20.87 -12.42
N MET A 250 -1.66 -20.48 -11.16
CA MET A 250 -0.61 -20.47 -10.15
C MET A 250 -0.12 -21.89 -9.85
N ASP A 251 -1.02 -22.84 -9.59
CA ASP A 251 -0.63 -24.23 -9.30
C ASP A 251 0.14 -24.88 -10.48
N GLU A 252 -0.33 -24.66 -11.72
CA GLU A 252 0.36 -25.10 -12.95
C GLU A 252 1.75 -24.45 -13.06
N ALA A 253 1.84 -23.14 -12.86
CA ALA A 253 3.10 -22.40 -12.93
C ALA A 253 4.10 -22.84 -11.84
N ASP A 254 3.64 -23.11 -10.61
CA ASP A 254 4.50 -23.64 -9.55
C ASP A 254 5.06 -25.01 -9.95
N ALA A 255 4.23 -25.92 -10.46
CA ALA A 255 4.67 -27.24 -10.91
C ALA A 255 5.70 -27.15 -12.04
N VAL A 256 5.43 -26.33 -13.07
CA VAL A 256 6.33 -26.13 -14.21
C VAL A 256 7.65 -25.51 -13.76
N LEU A 257 7.61 -24.45 -12.96
CA LEU A 257 8.82 -23.78 -12.46
C LEU A 257 9.66 -24.70 -11.57
N ARG A 258 9.04 -25.47 -10.68
CA ARG A 258 9.76 -26.44 -9.83
C ARG A 258 10.49 -27.48 -10.68
N GLN A 259 9.87 -27.94 -11.77
CA GLN A 259 10.50 -28.86 -12.71
C GLN A 259 11.66 -28.21 -13.47
N GLU A 260 11.44 -27.04 -14.09
CA GLU A 260 12.47 -26.31 -14.84
C GLU A 260 13.68 -25.96 -13.96
N ARG A 261 13.43 -25.59 -12.71
CA ARG A 261 14.45 -25.19 -11.74
C ARG A 261 15.07 -26.37 -10.99
N ARG A 262 14.57 -27.60 -11.24
CA ARG A 262 15.00 -28.86 -10.62
C ARG A 262 14.95 -28.80 -9.09
N VAL A 263 13.87 -28.25 -8.55
CA VAL A 263 13.62 -28.20 -7.10
C VAL A 263 13.35 -29.62 -6.61
N ALA A 264 14.10 -30.07 -5.60
CA ALA A 264 13.94 -31.42 -5.07
C ALA A 264 12.54 -31.65 -4.47
N VAL A 265 12.05 -32.88 -4.59
CA VAL A 265 10.76 -33.29 -4.01
C VAL A 265 10.79 -33.09 -2.49
N GLY A 266 9.73 -32.48 -1.93
CA GLY A 266 9.62 -32.18 -0.49
C GLY A 266 10.43 -30.95 -0.02
N LYS A 267 11.14 -30.24 -0.91
CA LYS A 267 11.76 -28.94 -0.59
C LYS A 267 10.83 -27.78 -0.94
N PRO A 268 10.88 -26.66 -0.17
CA PRO A 268 10.15 -25.45 -0.52
C PRO A 268 10.61 -24.90 -1.88
N SER A 269 9.71 -24.24 -2.61
CA SER A 269 10.04 -23.59 -3.89
C SER A 269 11.15 -22.55 -3.69
N ASP A 270 12.08 -22.50 -4.63
CA ASP A 270 13.18 -21.51 -4.65
C ASP A 270 12.79 -20.22 -5.39
N PHE A 271 11.50 -19.97 -5.45
CA PHE A 271 10.85 -18.77 -5.93
C PHE A 271 9.65 -18.49 -5.04
N TRP A 272 9.18 -17.27 -5.10
CA TRP A 272 7.99 -16.78 -4.45
C TRP A 272 6.98 -16.41 -5.52
N MET A 273 5.73 -16.73 -5.26
CA MET A 273 4.63 -16.40 -6.15
C MET A 273 3.46 -15.90 -5.30
N SER A 274 2.79 -14.85 -5.76
CA SER A 274 1.61 -14.31 -5.10
C SER A 274 0.71 -13.62 -6.11
N SER A 275 -0.60 -13.69 -5.88
CA SER A 275 -1.57 -12.85 -6.57
C SER A 275 -1.79 -11.54 -5.81
N GLY A 276 -2.41 -10.57 -6.49
CA GLY A 276 -2.86 -9.33 -5.85
C GLY A 276 -3.84 -9.58 -4.70
N ALA A 277 -4.75 -10.55 -4.86
CA ALA A 277 -5.73 -10.93 -3.82
C ALA A 277 -5.05 -11.50 -2.56
N GLN A 278 -4.07 -12.39 -2.73
CA GLN A 278 -3.30 -12.94 -1.60
C GLN A 278 -2.51 -11.84 -0.88
N MET A 279 -1.93 -10.90 -1.63
CA MET A 279 -1.18 -9.78 -1.05
C MET A 279 -2.10 -8.84 -0.26
N LEU A 280 -3.31 -8.58 -0.77
CA LEU A 280 -4.34 -7.81 -0.06
C LEU A 280 -4.79 -8.51 1.23
N GLU A 281 -5.00 -9.82 1.20
CA GLU A 281 -5.37 -10.60 2.38
C GLU A 281 -4.27 -10.58 3.45
N GLN A 282 -3.02 -10.77 3.05
CA GLN A 282 -1.86 -10.64 3.95
C GLN A 282 -1.80 -9.25 4.59
N PHE A 283 -2.03 -8.20 3.81
CA PHE A 283 -2.07 -6.84 4.31
C PHE A 283 -3.20 -6.62 5.33
N ARG A 284 -4.40 -7.13 5.04
CA ARG A 284 -5.55 -7.05 5.95
C ARG A 284 -5.28 -7.78 7.26
N ASN A 285 -4.64 -8.94 7.23
CA ASN A 285 -4.27 -9.68 8.44
C ASN A 285 -3.26 -8.91 9.30
N LEU A 286 -2.26 -8.27 8.68
CA LEU A 286 -1.31 -7.40 9.39
C LEU A 286 -2.02 -6.19 9.99
N THR A 287 -2.86 -5.53 9.22
CA THR A 287 -3.60 -4.33 9.65
C THR A 287 -4.61 -4.65 10.75
N ALA A 288 -5.30 -5.79 10.68
CA ALA A 288 -6.19 -6.26 11.73
C ALA A 288 -5.45 -6.50 13.05
N THR A 289 -4.22 -7.05 12.97
CA THR A 289 -3.37 -7.24 14.16
C THR A 289 -2.96 -5.90 14.77
N VAL A 290 -2.53 -4.94 13.96
CA VAL A 290 -2.21 -3.58 14.42
C VAL A 290 -3.44 -2.90 15.01
N ALA A 291 -4.59 -3.00 14.35
CA ALA A 291 -5.86 -2.46 14.82
C ALA A 291 -6.22 -3.01 16.21
N LEU A 292 -6.06 -4.32 16.42
CA LEU A 292 -6.30 -4.96 17.72
C LEU A 292 -5.40 -4.38 18.81
N VAL A 293 -4.09 -4.24 18.55
CA VAL A 293 -3.15 -3.63 19.51
C VAL A 293 -3.57 -2.20 19.83
N MET A 294 -3.96 -1.41 18.83
CA MET A 294 -4.40 -0.02 19.04
C MET A 294 -5.71 0.06 19.81
N VAL A 295 -6.65 -0.86 19.60
CA VAL A 295 -7.89 -0.96 20.40
C VAL A 295 -7.55 -1.24 21.87
N VAL A 296 -6.63 -2.18 22.14
CA VAL A 296 -6.16 -2.47 23.50
C VAL A 296 -5.52 -1.24 24.14
N LEU A 297 -4.60 -0.56 23.44
CA LEU A 297 -3.98 0.68 23.97
C LEU A 297 -5.01 1.79 24.21
N SER A 298 -5.97 1.95 23.30
CA SER A 298 -7.03 2.95 23.43
C SER A 298 -7.98 2.64 24.60
N SER A 299 -8.27 1.36 24.83
CA SER A 299 -9.09 0.91 25.96
C SER A 299 -8.45 1.26 27.31
N ILE A 300 -7.13 1.21 27.41
CA ILE A 300 -6.39 1.65 28.61
C ILE A 300 -6.56 3.16 28.79
N GLY A 301 -6.45 3.95 27.72
CA GLY A 301 -6.69 5.39 27.75
C GLY A 301 -8.11 5.73 28.20
N LEU A 302 -9.11 5.02 27.68
CA LEU A 302 -10.50 5.15 28.10
C LEU A 302 -10.71 4.73 29.57
N LEU A 303 -10.05 3.67 30.01
CA LEU A 303 -10.10 3.19 31.39
C LEU A 303 -9.47 4.19 32.36
N VAL A 304 -8.33 4.80 32.01
CA VAL A 304 -7.69 5.88 32.80
C VAL A 304 -8.61 7.10 32.85
N GLY A 305 -9.23 7.47 31.72
CA GLY A 305 -10.27 8.51 31.68
C GLY A 305 -11.45 8.18 32.59
N GLY A 306 -11.93 6.94 32.56
CA GLY A 306 -13.04 6.44 33.38
C GLY A 306 -12.73 6.42 34.88
N ILE A 307 -11.52 5.97 35.28
CA ILE A 307 -11.05 6.05 36.67
C ILE A 307 -10.99 7.50 37.12
N GLY A 308 -10.51 8.39 36.25
CA GLY A 308 -10.48 9.82 36.53
C GLY A 308 -11.88 10.38 36.80
N VAL A 309 -12.85 10.06 35.94
CA VAL A 309 -14.27 10.45 36.13
C VAL A 309 -14.82 9.88 37.43
N MET A 310 -14.57 8.59 37.72
CA MET A 310 -14.99 7.94 38.97
C MET A 310 -14.42 8.65 40.20
N ASN A 311 -13.14 9.01 40.18
CA ASN A 311 -12.49 9.66 41.32
C ASN A 311 -13.04 11.07 41.55
N ILE A 312 -13.30 11.83 40.47
CA ILE A 312 -14.01 13.12 40.58
C ILE A 312 -15.39 12.91 41.20
N MET A 313 -16.12 11.92 40.70
CA MET A 313 -17.48 11.63 41.12
C MET A 313 -17.54 11.28 42.61
N LEU A 314 -16.61 10.44 43.08
CA LEU A 314 -16.53 10.03 44.47
C LEU A 314 -16.22 11.23 45.38
N VAL A 315 -15.21 12.04 45.03
CA VAL A 315 -14.85 13.22 45.84
C VAL A 315 -16.01 14.22 45.90
N SER A 316 -16.64 14.54 44.75
CA SER A 316 -17.78 15.46 44.67
C SER A 316 -18.97 15.01 45.55
N VAL A 317 -19.28 13.70 45.55
CA VAL A 317 -20.35 13.14 46.40
C VAL A 317 -19.94 13.19 47.87
N THR A 318 -18.68 12.91 48.21
CA THR A 318 -18.21 12.96 49.60
C THR A 318 -18.21 14.37 50.17
N GLU A 319 -17.81 15.37 49.39
CA GLU A 319 -17.83 16.80 49.77
C GLU A 319 -19.26 17.30 50.02
N ARG A 320 -20.26 16.79 49.27
CA ARG A 320 -21.68 17.19 49.39
C ARG A 320 -22.55 16.23 50.22
N THR A 321 -21.96 15.35 51.02
CA THR A 321 -22.70 14.39 51.88
C THR A 321 -23.73 15.06 52.79
N ARG A 322 -23.38 16.22 53.35
CA ARG A 322 -24.26 16.99 54.24
C ARG A 322 -25.49 17.56 53.51
N GLU A 323 -25.31 18.06 52.29
CA GLU A 323 -26.40 18.56 51.45
C GLU A 323 -27.34 17.43 51.02
N ILE A 324 -26.77 16.27 50.65
CA ILE A 324 -27.54 15.06 50.31
C ILE A 324 -28.39 14.62 51.52
N GLY A 325 -27.83 14.67 52.73
CA GLY A 325 -28.54 14.34 53.97
C GLY A 325 -29.73 15.25 54.23
N ILE A 326 -29.56 16.56 54.04
CA ILE A 326 -30.63 17.55 54.20
C ILE A 326 -31.74 17.31 53.18
N ARG A 327 -31.42 17.03 51.91
CA ARG A 327 -32.43 16.76 50.87
C ARG A 327 -33.23 15.48 51.11
N LYS A 328 -32.57 14.42 51.58
CA LYS A 328 -33.28 13.19 51.97
C LYS A 328 -34.21 13.44 53.16
N ALA A 329 -33.81 14.27 54.12
CA ALA A 329 -34.65 14.63 55.26
C ALA A 329 -35.91 15.42 54.84
N VAL A 330 -35.84 16.17 53.73
CA VAL A 330 -36.96 16.93 53.14
C VAL A 330 -37.79 16.09 52.15
N GLY A 331 -37.44 14.82 51.94
CA GLY A 331 -38.26 13.86 51.17
C GLY A 331 -37.80 13.58 49.74
N ALA A 332 -36.58 13.98 49.34
CA ALA A 332 -36.03 13.64 48.03
C ALA A 332 -35.86 12.12 47.86
N ARG A 333 -36.32 11.57 46.72
CA ARG A 333 -36.19 10.13 46.41
C ARG A 333 -34.76 9.82 45.98
N ARG A 334 -34.36 8.55 46.12
CA ARG A 334 -33.03 8.07 45.72
C ARG A 334 -32.76 8.31 44.22
N SER A 335 -33.80 8.20 43.39
CA SER A 335 -33.77 8.53 41.95
C SER A 335 -33.42 9.98 41.69
N ASP A 336 -33.94 10.90 42.50
CA ASP A 336 -33.78 12.35 42.28
C ASP A 336 -32.34 12.78 42.58
N ILE A 337 -31.74 12.17 43.60
CA ILE A 337 -30.32 12.36 43.93
C ILE A 337 -29.43 11.77 42.82
N VAL A 338 -29.70 10.55 42.36
CA VAL A 338 -28.90 9.90 41.30
C VAL A 338 -29.00 10.66 39.98
N ALA A 339 -30.19 11.12 39.60
CA ALA A 339 -30.40 11.88 38.37
C ALA A 339 -29.60 13.18 38.36
N GLN A 340 -29.58 13.93 39.47
CA GLN A 340 -28.81 15.18 39.59
C GLN A 340 -27.30 14.98 39.46
N PHE A 341 -26.79 13.81 39.84
CA PHE A 341 -25.37 13.48 39.79
C PHE A 341 -24.94 12.91 38.41
N LEU A 342 -25.88 12.45 37.59
CA LEU A 342 -25.63 11.96 36.22
C LEU A 342 -25.76 13.05 35.15
N THR A 343 -26.47 14.15 35.44
CA THR A 343 -26.66 15.32 34.56
C THR A 343 -25.65 16.42 34.81
#